data_AF-A0A6I9YQB6-F1
#
_entry.id   AF-A0A6I9YQB6-F1
#
_cell.length_a   1.000
_cell.length_b   1.000
_cell.length_c   1.000
_cell.angle_alpha   90.00
_cell.angle_beta   90.00
_cell.angle_gamma   90.00
#
_symmetry.space_group_name_H-M   'P 1'
#
loop_
_entity.id
_entity.type
_entity.pdbx_description
1 polymer ?
#
loop_
_entity_poly.entity_id
_entity_poly.type
_entity_poly.pdbx_seq_one_letter_code
_entity_poly.pdbx_strand_id
1 'polypeptide(L)'
;MALSAALLSASKERELEMINLNSSMEVISRESIMVAYSEPVHPIMQFDPSDSSYLYLMTSHQIARVKVAACDQYTKCTDCLAAADAYCGWCTLETRCSLQHECAHSEESYFWISANEGVQQCPSMTTMPSEINIENENEGMIIQINGNIPNMNGMEIACNYGNNIQTTAKIHPQSHNQVIYCSFLPRESYPAFPLNQDHVIIQTAVQVNGKNIVWANFTIYDCKRTGNIYPKTACISCLSAKWKCYWCPRRSSCVSNVTECENSVQIT
;
A
#
# COMPACT_ATOMS: atom_id res chain seq x y z
N MET A 1 -15.30 -21.95 -1.57
CA MET A 1 -14.15 -21.44 -2.33
C MET A 1 -14.46 -21.61 -3.79
N ALA A 2 -14.71 -20.51 -4.48
CA ALA A 2 -14.87 -20.53 -5.92
C ALA A 2 -13.50 -20.76 -6.55
N LEU A 3 -13.27 -21.97 -7.06
CA LEU A 3 -12.04 -22.28 -7.78
C LEU A 3 -12.12 -21.58 -9.14
N SER A 4 -11.36 -20.51 -9.27
CA SER A 4 -11.04 -19.94 -10.58
C SER A 4 -10.00 -20.87 -11.22
N ALA A 5 -10.12 -21.10 -12.52
CA ALA A 5 -9.29 -22.07 -13.22
C ALA A 5 -8.59 -21.39 -14.39
N ALA A 6 -7.30 -21.67 -14.56
CA ALA A 6 -6.60 -21.38 -15.79
C ALA A 6 -6.65 -22.61 -16.70
N LEU A 7 -7.05 -22.42 -17.95
CA LEU A 7 -6.88 -23.42 -19.00
C LEU A 7 -5.65 -23.06 -19.83
N LEU A 8 -4.78 -24.02 -20.03
CA LEU A 8 -3.59 -23.89 -20.87
C LEU A 8 -3.85 -24.67 -22.15
N SER A 9 -3.79 -24.00 -23.29
CA SER A 9 -3.99 -24.61 -24.59
C SER A 9 -2.81 -24.37 -25.52
N ALA A 10 -2.40 -25.41 -26.25
CA ALA A 10 -1.42 -25.29 -27.31
C ALA A 10 -2.14 -24.82 -28.57
N SER A 11 -1.79 -23.64 -29.07
CA SER A 11 -2.26 -23.20 -30.38
C SER A 11 -1.46 -23.90 -31.48
N LYS A 12 -2.08 -24.06 -32.66
CA LYS A 12 -1.37 -24.55 -33.86
C LYS A 12 -0.27 -23.60 -34.33
N GLU A 13 -0.19 -22.38 -33.77
CA GLU A 13 0.63 -21.27 -34.21
C GLU A 13 1.83 -20.97 -33.29
N ARG A 14 2.25 -21.95 -32.45
CA ARG A 14 3.45 -21.89 -31.57
C ARG A 14 3.24 -21.15 -30.25
N GLU A 15 1.99 -20.90 -29.88
CA GLU A 15 1.64 -20.17 -28.66
C GLU A 15 1.04 -21.11 -27.62
N LEU A 16 1.36 -20.83 -26.36
CA LEU A 16 0.61 -21.31 -25.21
C LEU A 16 -0.42 -20.25 -24.85
N GLU A 17 -1.70 -20.57 -24.98
CA GLU A 17 -2.78 -19.67 -24.58
C GLU A 17 -3.21 -20.01 -23.15
N MET A 18 -3.12 -19.04 -22.27
CA MET A 18 -3.64 -19.08 -20.90
C MET A 18 -5.00 -18.38 -20.86
N ILE A 19 -6.03 -19.13 -20.46
CA ILE A 19 -7.40 -18.64 -20.38
C ILE A 19 -7.81 -18.64 -18.91
N ASN A 20 -7.99 -17.45 -18.34
CA ASN A 20 -8.43 -17.29 -16.95
C ASN A 20 -9.95 -17.31 -16.88
N LEU A 21 -10.50 -18.16 -16.01
CA LEU A 21 -11.92 -18.33 -15.79
C LEU A 21 -12.33 -17.82 -14.40
N ASN A 22 -13.50 -17.18 -14.31
CA ASN A 22 -14.09 -16.81 -13.03
C ASN A 22 -14.72 -18.01 -12.31
N SER A 23 -15.28 -17.74 -11.13
CA SER A 23 -16.03 -18.71 -10.31
C SER A 23 -17.20 -19.40 -11.03
N SER A 24 -17.76 -18.73 -12.04
CA SER A 24 -18.90 -19.18 -12.85
C SER A 24 -18.44 -19.86 -14.15
N MET A 25 -17.14 -20.12 -14.30
CA MET A 25 -16.49 -20.65 -15.51
C MET A 25 -16.61 -19.75 -16.76
N GLU A 26 -16.78 -18.45 -16.58
CA GLU A 26 -16.74 -17.46 -17.67
C GLU A 26 -15.32 -16.96 -17.89
N VAL A 27 -14.96 -16.69 -19.16
CA VAL A 27 -13.63 -16.21 -19.52
C VAL A 27 -13.46 -14.76 -19.06
N ILE A 28 -12.47 -14.53 -18.19
CA ILE A 28 -12.07 -13.19 -17.72
C ILE A 28 -11.01 -12.60 -18.65
N SER A 29 -9.99 -13.39 -18.98
CA SER A 29 -8.86 -12.93 -19.79
C SER A 29 -8.24 -14.08 -20.59
N ARG A 30 -7.52 -13.72 -21.65
CA ARG A 30 -6.73 -14.60 -22.50
C ARG A 30 -5.36 -13.98 -22.70
N GLU A 31 -4.32 -14.72 -22.39
CA GLU A 31 -2.93 -14.32 -22.66
C GLU A 31 -2.26 -15.38 -23.51
N SER A 32 -1.39 -14.97 -24.44
CA SER A 32 -0.58 -15.90 -25.21
C SER A 32 0.90 -15.69 -24.95
N ILE A 33 1.60 -16.79 -24.73
CA ILE A 33 3.04 -16.83 -24.51
C ILE A 33 3.68 -17.56 -25.68
N MET A 34 4.67 -16.93 -26.30
CA MET A 34 5.51 -17.56 -27.32
C MET A 34 6.50 -18.51 -26.63
N VAL A 35 6.28 -19.82 -26.77
CA VAL A 35 7.07 -20.84 -26.04
C VAL A 35 8.18 -21.42 -26.90
N ALA A 36 7.94 -21.59 -28.20
CA ALA A 36 8.89 -22.27 -29.10
C ALA A 36 9.13 -21.48 -30.38
N TYR A 37 10.41 -21.37 -30.76
CA TYR A 37 10.77 -20.92 -32.11
C TYR A 37 10.44 -22.05 -33.10
N SER A 38 9.55 -21.75 -34.03
CA SER A 38 9.25 -22.49 -35.27
C SER A 38 8.31 -23.70 -35.23
N GLU A 39 7.99 -24.31 -34.08
CA GLU A 39 7.18 -25.56 -34.02
C GLU A 39 5.90 -25.48 -33.15
N PRO A 40 4.83 -26.22 -33.51
CA PRO A 40 3.65 -26.38 -32.66
C PRO A 40 3.96 -27.05 -31.32
N VAL A 41 3.29 -26.59 -30.26
CA VAL A 41 3.37 -27.23 -28.94
C VAL A 41 2.50 -28.48 -28.93
N HIS A 42 3.02 -29.57 -28.38
CA HIS A 42 2.30 -30.82 -28.22
C HIS A 42 1.11 -30.63 -27.25
N PRO A 43 -0.09 -31.21 -27.52
CA PRO A 43 -1.27 -30.97 -26.69
C PRO A 43 -1.14 -31.49 -25.25
N ILE A 44 -0.27 -32.48 -25.03
CA ILE A 44 0.01 -33.01 -23.69
C ILE A 44 1.05 -32.11 -23.03
N MET A 45 0.61 -31.44 -21.97
CA MET A 45 1.43 -30.61 -21.09
C MET A 45 1.36 -31.19 -19.68
N GLN A 46 2.43 -31.01 -18.91
CA GLN A 46 2.48 -31.53 -17.55
C GLN A 46 3.17 -30.54 -16.61
N PHE A 47 2.58 -30.28 -15.45
CA PHE A 47 3.24 -29.51 -14.40
C PHE A 47 4.49 -30.25 -13.93
N ASP A 48 5.53 -29.50 -13.57
CA ASP A 48 6.73 -30.08 -13.00
C ASP A 48 6.37 -30.77 -11.67
N PRO A 49 6.58 -32.09 -11.53
CA PRO A 49 6.19 -32.84 -10.34
C PRO A 49 6.87 -32.39 -9.06
N SER A 50 8.04 -31.74 -9.17
CA SER A 50 8.80 -31.24 -8.02
C SER A 50 8.51 -29.77 -7.71
N ASP A 51 7.96 -29.03 -8.68
CA ASP A 51 7.79 -27.57 -8.60
C ASP A 51 6.63 -27.13 -9.49
N SER A 52 5.42 -27.07 -8.93
CA SER A 52 4.20 -26.73 -9.67
C SER A 52 4.18 -25.31 -10.24
N SER A 53 5.19 -24.48 -9.97
CA SER A 53 5.42 -23.19 -10.64
C SER A 53 5.82 -23.32 -12.09
N TYR A 54 6.18 -24.51 -12.55
CA TYR A 54 6.64 -24.76 -13.91
C TYR A 54 5.78 -25.78 -14.63
N LEU A 55 5.72 -25.60 -15.94
CA LEU A 55 5.03 -26.45 -16.89
C LEU A 55 6.05 -26.96 -17.91
N TYR A 56 6.07 -28.27 -18.10
CA TYR A 56 6.80 -28.91 -19.19
C TYR A 56 5.96 -28.89 -20.46
N LEU A 57 6.54 -28.31 -21.50
CA LEU A 57 5.98 -28.17 -22.82
C LEU A 57 6.86 -28.93 -23.79
N MET A 58 6.25 -29.77 -24.61
CA MET A 58 6.97 -30.60 -25.56
C MET A 58 6.67 -30.12 -26.97
N THR A 59 7.67 -30.20 -27.84
CA THR A 59 7.56 -30.00 -29.29
C THR A 59 8.03 -31.29 -29.97
N SER A 60 8.13 -31.28 -31.31
CA SER A 60 8.68 -32.44 -32.03
C SER A 60 10.16 -32.69 -31.73
N HIS A 61 10.91 -31.66 -31.30
CA HIS A 61 12.37 -31.75 -31.16
C HIS A 61 12.93 -31.35 -29.79
N GLN A 62 12.15 -30.70 -28.93
CA GLN A 62 12.62 -30.23 -27.63
C GLN A 62 11.54 -30.24 -26.55
N ILE A 63 11.98 -30.27 -25.30
CA ILE A 63 11.15 -30.05 -24.12
C ILE A 63 11.59 -28.72 -23.49
N ALA A 64 10.64 -27.82 -23.27
CA ALA A 64 10.82 -26.55 -22.59
C ALA A 64 10.18 -26.60 -21.20
N ARG A 65 10.86 -26.02 -20.20
CA ARG A 65 10.33 -25.82 -18.85
C ARG A 65 9.99 -24.34 -18.70
N VAL A 66 8.71 -24.01 -18.57
CA VAL A 66 8.22 -22.62 -18.58
C VAL A 66 7.50 -22.30 -17.28
N LYS A 67 7.70 -21.10 -16.73
CA LYS A 67 7.01 -20.66 -15.51
C LYS A 67 5.53 -20.45 -15.82
N VAL A 68 4.64 -20.94 -14.96
CA VAL A 68 3.18 -20.90 -15.18
C VAL A 68 2.61 -19.48 -15.15
N ALA A 69 3.25 -18.59 -14.37
CA ALA A 69 2.91 -17.18 -14.30
C ALA A 69 4.13 -16.34 -13.89
N ALA A 70 4.15 -15.08 -14.32
CA ALA A 70 5.20 -14.12 -14.02
C ALA A 70 4.74 -13.08 -12.97
N CYS A 71 4.18 -13.54 -11.85
CA CYS A 71 3.55 -12.68 -10.83
C CYS A 71 4.48 -11.57 -10.31
N ASP A 72 5.78 -11.85 -10.20
CA ASP A 72 6.79 -10.92 -9.69
C ASP A 72 6.89 -9.60 -10.50
N GLN A 73 6.33 -9.55 -11.72
CA GLN A 73 6.24 -8.32 -12.52
C GLN A 73 5.33 -7.26 -11.88
N TYR A 74 4.36 -7.68 -11.06
CA TYR A 74 3.41 -6.79 -10.39
C TYR A 74 3.91 -6.40 -8.99
N THR A 75 4.33 -5.15 -8.85
CA THR A 75 4.94 -4.64 -7.61
C THR A 75 3.92 -4.07 -6.61
N LYS A 76 2.69 -3.81 -7.04
CA LYS A 76 1.61 -3.28 -6.21
C LYS A 76 0.45 -4.26 -6.18
N CYS A 77 -0.23 -4.34 -5.04
CA CYS A 77 -1.42 -5.18 -4.87
C CYS A 77 -2.48 -4.88 -5.93
N THR A 78 -2.76 -3.60 -6.18
CA THR A 78 -3.77 -3.20 -7.16
C THR A 78 -3.46 -3.72 -8.54
N ASP A 79 -2.20 -3.69 -8.95
CA ASP A 79 -1.77 -4.13 -10.28
C ASP A 79 -1.80 -5.66 -10.36
N CYS A 80 -1.36 -6.34 -9.29
CA CYS A 80 -1.40 -7.80 -9.16
C CYS A 80 -2.82 -8.36 -9.26
N LEU A 81 -3.76 -7.80 -8.49
CA LEU A 81 -5.15 -8.30 -8.48
C LEU A 81 -5.95 -7.82 -9.70
N ALA A 82 -5.59 -6.69 -10.31
CA ALA A 82 -6.22 -6.21 -11.55
C ALA A 82 -5.79 -7.00 -12.79
N ALA A 83 -4.62 -7.66 -12.76
CA ALA A 83 -4.16 -8.52 -13.85
C ALA A 83 -5.12 -9.69 -14.13
N ALA A 84 -5.88 -10.12 -13.13
CA ALA A 84 -6.79 -11.26 -13.22
C ALA A 84 -6.12 -12.54 -13.75
N ASP A 85 -4.83 -12.70 -13.45
CA ASP A 85 -4.08 -13.95 -13.65
C ASP A 85 -4.46 -14.92 -12.54
N ALA A 86 -5.05 -16.07 -12.91
CA ALA A 86 -5.59 -17.02 -11.95
C ALA A 86 -4.52 -17.69 -11.06
N TYR A 87 -3.26 -17.67 -11.46
CA TYR A 87 -2.15 -18.19 -10.66
C TYR A 87 -1.58 -17.15 -9.69
N CYS A 88 -1.78 -15.87 -9.98
CA CYS A 88 -1.22 -14.79 -9.18
C CYS A 88 -2.15 -14.34 -8.04
N GLY A 89 -1.52 -13.89 -6.97
CA GLY A 89 -2.19 -13.24 -5.85
C GLY A 89 -1.21 -12.44 -5.02
N TRP A 90 -1.76 -11.64 -4.12
CA TRP A 90 -0.98 -10.76 -3.27
C TRP A 90 -0.65 -11.45 -1.95
N CYS A 91 0.65 -11.65 -1.68
CA CYS A 91 1.14 -12.13 -0.40
C CYS A 91 1.26 -10.95 0.57
N THR A 92 0.28 -10.80 1.46
CA THR A 92 0.03 -9.56 2.22
C THR A 92 1.20 -9.15 3.12
N LEU A 93 1.69 -10.08 3.96
CA LEU A 93 2.82 -9.77 4.87
C LEU A 93 4.16 -9.71 4.14
N GLU A 94 4.25 -10.28 2.94
CA GLU A 94 5.44 -10.20 2.10
C GLU A 94 5.39 -9.07 1.06
N THR A 95 4.29 -8.30 1.01
CA THR A 95 4.10 -7.17 0.10
C THR A 95 4.57 -7.41 -1.33
N ARG A 96 4.21 -8.58 -1.88
CA ARG A 96 4.59 -8.94 -3.25
C ARG A 96 3.49 -9.78 -3.90
N CYS A 97 3.42 -9.70 -5.22
CA CYS A 97 2.61 -10.61 -6.00
C CYS A 97 3.37 -11.93 -6.19
N SER A 98 2.73 -13.05 -5.91
CA SER A 98 3.35 -14.38 -5.98
C SER A 98 2.34 -15.47 -6.32
N LEU A 99 2.84 -16.66 -6.61
CA LEU A 99 2.02 -17.86 -6.58
C LEU A 99 1.58 -18.15 -5.13
N GLN A 100 0.48 -18.88 -4.96
CA GLN A 100 -0.04 -19.21 -3.62
C GLN A 100 1.00 -19.96 -2.77
N HIS A 101 1.60 -21.02 -3.29
CA HIS A 101 2.57 -21.84 -2.55
C HIS A 101 3.92 -21.15 -2.30
N GLU A 102 4.21 -20.04 -2.98
CA GLU A 102 5.40 -19.21 -2.75
C GLU A 102 5.22 -18.25 -1.56
N CYS A 103 3.99 -18.09 -1.05
CA CYS A 103 3.64 -17.21 0.06
C CYS A 103 3.59 -17.98 1.38
N ALA A 104 4.30 -17.50 2.40
CA ALA A 104 4.26 -18.14 3.71
C ALA A 104 2.85 -18.08 4.33
N HIS A 105 2.36 -19.22 4.84
CA HIS A 105 1.03 -19.37 5.45
C HIS A 105 -0.12 -19.04 4.49
N SER A 106 0.04 -19.29 3.18
CA SER A 106 -0.96 -19.02 2.15
C SER A 106 -2.34 -19.66 2.36
N GLU A 107 -2.42 -20.71 3.19
CA GLU A 107 -3.66 -21.40 3.55
C GLU A 107 -4.46 -20.64 4.64
N GLU A 108 -3.82 -19.72 5.35
CA GLU A 108 -4.45 -18.90 6.38
C GLU A 108 -5.14 -17.68 5.76
N SER A 109 -6.24 -17.25 6.39
CA SER A 109 -7.07 -16.17 5.85
C SER A 109 -6.27 -14.88 5.68
N TYR A 110 -6.40 -14.28 4.48
CA TYR A 110 -5.82 -13.00 4.10
C TYR A 110 -4.28 -12.93 3.99
N PHE A 111 -3.56 -14.05 4.21
CA PHE A 111 -2.12 -14.10 3.98
C PHE A 111 -1.80 -14.04 2.48
N TRP A 112 -2.57 -14.76 1.67
CA TRP A 112 -2.52 -14.69 0.21
C TRP A 112 -3.92 -14.39 -0.33
N ILE A 113 -4.01 -13.35 -1.16
CA ILE A 113 -5.27 -12.87 -1.75
C ILE A 113 -5.23 -13.17 -3.25
N SER A 114 -6.15 -13.98 -3.74
CA SER A 114 -6.20 -14.33 -5.17
C SER A 114 -6.59 -13.13 -6.01
N ALA A 115 -6.03 -12.99 -7.22
CA ALA A 115 -6.46 -11.98 -8.19
C ALA A 115 -7.97 -12.00 -8.45
N ASN A 116 -8.61 -13.17 -8.33
CA ASN A 116 -10.05 -13.34 -8.55
C ASN A 116 -10.93 -12.72 -7.46
N GLU A 117 -10.38 -12.45 -6.27
CA GLU A 117 -11.11 -11.76 -5.20
C GLU A 117 -11.23 -10.25 -5.46
N GLY A 118 -10.42 -9.74 -6.39
CA GLY A 118 -10.46 -8.38 -6.89
C GLY A 118 -9.73 -7.35 -6.05
N VAL A 119 -9.50 -6.18 -6.65
CA VAL A 119 -8.69 -5.09 -6.09
C VAL A 119 -9.20 -4.53 -4.77
N GLN A 120 -10.48 -4.74 -4.42
CA GLN A 120 -11.08 -4.25 -3.18
C GLN A 120 -10.51 -4.94 -1.93
N GLN A 121 -9.89 -6.11 -2.11
CA GLN A 121 -9.22 -6.82 -1.01
C GLN A 121 -7.85 -6.21 -0.69
N CYS A 122 -7.28 -5.39 -1.57
CA CYS A 122 -5.96 -4.81 -1.35
C CYS A 122 -5.91 -3.95 -0.09
N PRO A 123 -4.94 -4.19 0.79
CA PRO A 123 -4.86 -3.46 2.03
C PRO A 123 -4.42 -2.01 1.75
N SER A 124 -5.12 -1.08 2.36
CA SER A 124 -4.79 0.35 2.35
C SER A 124 -4.96 0.90 3.75
N MET A 125 -4.31 2.01 4.08
CA MET A 125 -4.46 2.62 5.39
C MET A 125 -4.77 4.11 5.31
N THR A 126 -5.43 4.61 6.35
CA THR A 126 -5.66 6.03 6.59
C THR A 126 -5.20 6.40 7.99
N THR A 127 -4.75 7.64 8.16
CA THR A 127 -4.24 8.17 9.42
C THR A 127 -5.24 9.17 10.01
N MET A 128 -5.44 9.12 11.32
CA MET A 128 -6.23 10.08 12.08
C MET A 128 -5.43 10.60 13.28
N PRO A 129 -5.11 11.91 13.34
CA PRO A 129 -5.41 12.92 12.32
C PRO A 129 -4.60 12.74 11.03
N SER A 130 -5.11 13.22 9.90
CA SER A 130 -4.38 13.23 8.61
C SER A 130 -3.47 14.46 8.45
N GLU A 131 -3.65 15.46 9.31
CA GLU A 131 -2.87 16.69 9.32
C GLU A 131 -2.74 17.22 10.75
N ILE A 132 -1.56 17.74 11.10
CA ILE A 132 -1.27 18.34 12.40
C ILE A 132 -0.53 19.66 12.23
N ASN A 133 -0.74 20.58 13.17
CA ASN A 133 0.11 21.75 13.29
C ASN A 133 1.39 21.38 14.06
N ILE A 134 2.54 21.90 13.63
CA ILE A 134 3.86 21.69 14.25
C ILE A 134 3.91 22.08 15.73
N GLU A 135 3.11 23.07 16.15
CA GLU A 135 3.10 23.61 17.51
C GLU A 135 2.26 22.75 18.47
N ASN A 136 1.33 21.94 17.95
CA ASN A 136 0.45 21.10 18.75
C ASN A 136 1.20 19.86 19.27
N GLU A 137 1.03 19.54 20.55
CA GLU A 137 1.53 18.29 21.12
C GLU A 137 0.61 17.15 20.67
N ASN A 138 1.18 16.17 19.96
CA ASN A 138 0.45 15.00 19.47
C ASN A 138 1.08 13.76 20.09
N GLU A 139 0.35 13.10 20.98
CA GLU A 139 0.86 11.91 21.69
C GLU A 139 0.76 10.63 20.85
N GLY A 140 -0.17 10.59 19.89
CA GLY A 140 -0.39 9.40 19.08
C GLY A 140 -1.25 9.66 17.84
N MET A 141 -1.28 8.66 16.98
CA MET A 141 -2.03 8.61 15.75
C MET A 141 -2.79 7.29 15.68
N ILE A 142 -4.03 7.36 15.22
CA ILE A 142 -4.85 6.19 14.92
C ILE A 142 -4.67 5.86 13.45
N ILE A 143 -4.38 4.61 13.15
CA ILE A 143 -4.32 4.08 11.80
C ILE A 143 -5.50 3.14 11.62
N GLN A 144 -6.29 3.39 10.58
CA GLN A 144 -7.35 2.49 10.15
C GLN A 144 -6.91 1.79 8.87
N ILE A 145 -6.98 0.46 8.87
CA ILE A 145 -6.70 -0.36 7.68
C ILE A 145 -8.03 -0.71 7.01
N ASN A 146 -8.08 -0.52 5.70
CA ASN A 146 -9.17 -0.96 4.84
C ASN A 146 -8.67 -2.12 3.97
N GLY A 147 -9.59 -2.93 3.45
CA GLY A 147 -9.25 -4.16 2.75
C GLY A 147 -8.91 -5.29 3.72
N ASN A 148 -8.24 -6.33 3.23
CA ASN A 148 -7.97 -7.53 4.00
C ASN A 148 -6.51 -7.60 4.44
N ILE A 149 -6.29 -7.84 5.74
CA ILE A 149 -4.98 -8.21 6.27
C ILE A 149 -5.11 -9.39 7.25
N PRO A 150 -4.05 -10.19 7.39
CA PRO A 150 -4.01 -11.27 8.38
C PRO A 150 -4.21 -10.80 9.81
N ASN A 151 -4.54 -11.74 10.69
CA ASN A 151 -4.50 -11.49 12.12
C ASN A 151 -3.04 -11.29 12.58
N MET A 152 -2.74 -10.10 13.10
CA MET A 152 -1.39 -9.74 13.57
C MET A 152 -1.19 -9.95 15.08
N ASN A 153 -2.14 -10.57 15.78
CA ASN A 153 -2.01 -10.84 17.21
C ASN A 153 -0.81 -11.74 17.49
N GLY A 154 0.07 -11.29 18.41
CA GLY A 154 1.30 -12.01 18.76
C GLY A 154 2.47 -11.75 17.81
N MET A 155 2.29 -10.96 16.75
CA MET A 155 3.39 -10.52 15.88
C MET A 155 4.02 -9.24 16.40
N GLU A 156 5.28 -9.00 16.04
CA GLU A 156 5.94 -7.72 16.32
C GLU A 156 5.42 -6.66 15.36
N ILE A 157 4.84 -5.58 15.89
CA ILE A 157 4.31 -4.48 15.10
C ILE A 157 4.90 -3.14 15.50
N ALA A 158 5.15 -2.30 14.50
CA ALA A 158 5.68 -0.95 14.70
C ALA A 158 5.11 0.02 13.65
N CYS A 159 5.11 1.31 13.99
CA CYS A 159 4.90 2.37 13.01
C CYS A 159 6.24 2.88 12.51
N ASN A 160 6.49 2.73 11.22
CA ASN A 160 7.70 3.17 10.56
C ASN A 160 7.46 4.51 9.87
N TYR A 161 8.26 5.54 10.19
CA TYR A 161 8.16 6.87 9.60
C TYR A 161 9.26 7.16 8.57
N GLY A 162 10.01 6.13 8.16
CA GLY A 162 11.20 6.26 7.33
C GLY A 162 12.43 6.68 8.15
N ASN A 163 13.59 6.76 7.49
CA ASN A 163 14.86 7.20 8.09
C ASN A 163 15.25 6.46 9.39
N ASN A 164 14.92 5.15 9.47
CA ASN A 164 15.14 4.31 10.66
C ASN A 164 14.39 4.77 11.92
N ILE A 165 13.32 5.53 11.77
CA ILE A 165 12.48 5.98 12.88
C ILE A 165 11.27 5.07 12.99
N GLN A 166 11.18 4.38 14.13
CA GLN A 166 10.09 3.47 14.43
C GLN A 166 9.54 3.77 15.82
N THR A 167 8.22 3.68 15.93
CA THR A 167 7.52 3.83 17.22
C THR A 167 6.64 2.63 17.51
N THR A 168 6.29 2.49 18.79
CA THR A 168 5.42 1.40 19.25
C THR A 168 4.04 1.50 18.60
N ALA A 169 3.58 0.37 18.06
CA ALA A 169 2.22 0.17 17.57
C ALA A 169 1.45 -0.78 18.50
N LYS A 170 0.14 -0.55 18.65
CA LYS A 170 -0.76 -1.39 19.46
C LYS A 170 -2.07 -1.62 18.71
N ILE A 171 -2.50 -2.87 18.60
CA ILE A 171 -3.78 -3.23 18.00
C ILE A 171 -4.90 -2.94 19.00
N HIS A 172 -5.99 -2.30 18.56
CA HIS A 172 -7.17 -2.13 19.39
C HIS A 172 -7.84 -3.50 19.61
N PRO A 173 -7.99 -3.98 20.86
CA PRO A 173 -8.44 -5.35 21.17
C PRO A 173 -9.92 -5.65 20.84
N GLN A 174 -10.64 -4.75 20.18
CA GLN A 174 -12.09 -4.86 19.90
C GLN A 174 -12.49 -4.38 18.50
N SER A 175 -11.53 -4.06 17.61
CA SER A 175 -11.89 -3.60 16.27
C SER A 175 -12.03 -4.76 15.30
N HIS A 176 -13.21 -4.94 14.70
CA HIS A 176 -13.38 -5.76 13.51
C HIS A 176 -12.58 -5.22 12.30
N ASN A 177 -12.27 -3.91 12.31
CA ASN A 177 -11.59 -3.18 11.23
C ASN A 177 -10.12 -2.83 11.59
N GLN A 178 -9.38 -3.74 12.25
CA GLN A 178 -7.96 -3.62 12.65
C GLN A 178 -7.45 -2.17 12.80
N VAL A 179 -7.89 -1.52 13.87
CA VAL A 179 -7.47 -0.18 14.24
C VAL A 179 -6.17 -0.29 15.02
N ILE A 180 -5.14 0.45 14.59
CA ILE A 180 -3.81 0.44 15.19
C ILE A 180 -3.53 1.82 15.80
N TYR A 181 -3.14 1.83 17.07
CA TYR A 181 -2.61 3.02 17.73
C TYR A 181 -1.10 3.06 17.58
N CYS A 182 -0.57 4.18 17.13
CA CYS A 182 0.86 4.42 17.04
C CYS A 182 1.26 5.65 17.83
N SER A 183 2.38 5.57 18.56
CA SER A 183 2.99 6.77 19.09
C SER A 183 3.44 7.67 17.93
N PHE A 184 3.24 8.97 18.08
CA PHE A 184 3.50 9.93 17.01
C PHE A 184 5.01 10.05 16.72
N LEU A 185 5.36 10.54 15.52
CA LEU A 185 6.76 10.85 15.16
C LEU A 185 7.35 11.84 16.18
N PRO A 186 8.54 11.59 16.75
CA PRO A 186 9.19 12.53 17.67
C PRO A 186 9.50 13.88 16.99
N ARG A 187 9.30 14.99 17.72
CA ARG A 187 9.47 16.34 17.18
C ARG A 187 10.89 16.64 16.71
N GLU A 188 11.88 16.06 17.38
CA GLU A 188 13.30 16.21 17.06
C GLU A 188 13.62 15.62 15.67
N SER A 189 12.77 14.71 15.19
CA SER A 189 12.90 14.02 13.93
C SER A 189 12.02 14.60 12.81
N TYR A 190 11.34 15.73 13.05
CA TYR A 190 10.54 16.37 12.01
C TYR A 190 11.45 16.87 10.87
N PRO A 191 11.11 16.56 9.61
CA PRO A 191 11.91 17.03 8.49
C PRO A 191 11.79 18.54 8.31
N ALA A 192 12.80 19.13 7.68
CA ALA A 192 12.77 20.53 7.32
C ALA A 192 11.67 20.80 6.27
N PHE A 193 11.00 21.93 6.42
CA PHE A 193 9.97 22.39 5.48
C PHE A 193 10.64 22.92 4.20
N PRO A 194 10.15 22.55 3.01
CA PRO A 194 10.66 23.10 1.75
C PRO A 194 10.60 24.63 1.70
N LEU A 195 11.51 25.26 0.93
CA LEU A 195 11.76 26.71 0.93
C LEU A 195 10.54 27.59 0.58
N ASN A 196 9.49 27.04 -0.02
CA ASN A 196 8.25 27.77 -0.36
C ASN A 196 6.99 27.00 0.02
N GLN A 197 7.07 26.17 1.07
CA GLN A 197 5.95 25.40 1.58
C GLN A 197 5.77 25.66 3.06
N ASP A 198 4.50 25.69 3.47
CA ASP A 198 4.06 25.79 4.86
C ASP A 198 3.73 24.43 5.47
N HIS A 199 4.02 23.35 4.74
CA HIS A 199 3.78 21.98 5.18
C HIS A 199 4.84 21.02 4.64
N VAL A 200 4.88 19.85 5.26
CA VAL A 200 5.66 18.69 4.82
C VAL A 200 4.80 17.44 4.94
N ILE A 201 4.93 16.54 3.97
CA ILE A 201 4.20 15.28 3.93
C ILE A 201 5.11 14.19 4.47
N ILE A 202 4.64 13.47 5.49
CA ILE A 202 5.34 12.35 6.09
C ILE A 202 4.67 11.07 5.63
N GLN A 203 5.44 10.19 5.01
CA GLN A 203 4.99 8.83 4.72
C GLN A 203 5.24 7.94 5.93
N THR A 204 4.19 7.29 6.40
CA THR A 204 4.24 6.30 7.48
C THR A 204 3.80 4.94 6.96
N ALA A 205 4.31 3.88 7.55
CA ALA A 205 3.96 2.51 7.23
C ALA A 205 3.69 1.72 8.51
N VAL A 206 2.73 0.80 8.43
CA VAL A 206 2.61 -0.27 9.44
C VAL A 206 3.64 -1.33 9.08
N GLN A 207 4.48 -1.67 10.06
CA GLN A 207 5.51 -2.70 9.93
C GLN A 207 5.12 -3.90 10.78
N VAL A 208 5.26 -5.10 10.21
CA VAL A 208 5.03 -6.39 10.88
C VAL A 208 6.28 -7.24 10.71
N ASN A 209 6.87 -7.72 11.81
CA ASN A 209 8.11 -8.52 11.84
C ASN A 209 9.23 -7.91 10.95
N GLY A 210 9.41 -6.59 11.00
CA GLY A 210 10.42 -5.87 10.23
C GLY A 210 10.04 -5.53 8.78
N LYS A 211 8.86 -5.95 8.29
CA LYS A 211 8.41 -5.68 6.91
C LYS A 211 7.25 -4.69 6.85
N ASN A 212 7.38 -3.64 6.05
CA ASN A 212 6.33 -2.64 5.88
C ASN A 212 5.22 -3.23 5.00
N ILE A 213 3.98 -3.24 5.48
CA ILE A 213 2.84 -3.92 4.82
C ILE A 213 1.88 -2.96 4.11
N VAL A 214 1.66 -1.78 4.68
CA VAL A 214 0.78 -0.73 4.14
C VAL A 214 1.37 0.63 4.46
N TRP A 215 1.05 1.62 3.64
CA TRP A 215 1.56 2.99 3.76
C TRP A 215 0.42 4.01 3.71
N ALA A 216 0.58 5.12 4.41
CA ALA A 216 -0.18 6.34 4.16
C ALA A 216 0.66 7.59 4.46
N ASN A 217 0.10 8.72 4.08
CA ASN A 217 0.70 10.02 4.27
C ASN A 217 -0.10 10.82 5.28
N PHE A 218 0.58 11.49 6.20
CA PHE A 218 0.01 12.57 6.99
C PHE A 218 0.82 13.86 6.80
N THR A 219 0.21 14.99 7.10
CA THR A 219 0.81 16.30 6.85
C THR A 219 1.16 17.02 8.14
N ILE A 220 2.34 17.60 8.23
CA ILE A 220 2.71 18.54 9.30
C ILE A 220 2.75 19.93 8.67
N TYR A 221 2.00 20.88 9.22
CA TYR A 221 1.97 22.26 8.73
C TYR A 221 2.37 23.28 9.81
N ASP A 222 2.79 24.46 9.36
CA ASP A 222 3.19 25.58 10.21
C ASP A 222 2.51 26.88 9.74
N CYS A 223 1.52 27.33 10.51
CA CYS A 223 0.78 28.57 10.23
C CYS A 223 1.71 29.79 10.15
N LYS A 224 2.77 29.84 10.96
CA LYS A 224 3.71 30.99 10.96
C LYS A 224 4.44 31.08 9.63
N ARG A 225 4.74 29.95 8.99
CA ARG A 225 5.35 29.91 7.65
C ARG A 225 4.41 30.39 6.57
N THR A 226 3.12 30.07 6.62
CA THR A 226 2.14 30.53 5.61
C THR A 226 2.20 32.05 5.41
N GLY A 227 2.30 32.82 6.50
CA GLY A 227 2.45 34.28 6.44
C GLY A 227 3.81 34.74 5.91
N ASN A 228 4.89 34.00 6.22
CA ASN A 228 6.26 34.35 5.82
C ASN A 228 6.56 34.08 4.34
N ILE A 229 5.90 33.10 3.72
CA ILE A 229 6.07 32.78 2.29
C ILE A 229 5.57 33.92 1.41
N TYR A 230 4.47 34.57 1.82
CA TYR A 230 3.83 35.65 1.06
C TYR A 230 3.72 36.93 1.90
N PRO A 231 4.84 37.61 2.22
CA PRO A 231 4.86 38.69 3.21
C PRO A 231 3.98 39.89 2.82
N LYS A 232 3.80 40.16 1.52
CA LYS A 232 2.94 41.25 1.03
C LYS A 232 1.44 40.95 1.11
N THR A 233 1.07 39.68 1.16
CA THR A 233 -0.32 39.21 1.19
C THR A 233 -0.59 38.29 2.37
N ALA A 234 0.22 38.38 3.43
CA ALA A 234 0.26 37.43 4.53
C ALA A 234 -1.11 37.20 5.21
N CYS A 235 -1.89 38.27 5.37
CA CYS A 235 -3.27 38.21 5.89
C CYS A 235 -4.17 37.32 5.02
N ILE A 236 -4.21 37.60 3.71
CA ILE A 236 -5.03 36.86 2.75
C ILE A 236 -4.55 35.42 2.67
N SER A 237 -3.24 35.21 2.54
CA SER A 237 -2.64 33.87 2.47
C SER A 237 -2.91 33.01 3.71
N CYS A 238 -2.90 33.61 4.90
CA CYS A 238 -3.24 32.94 6.16
C CYS A 238 -4.71 32.52 6.20
N LEU A 239 -5.63 33.44 5.85
CA LEU A 239 -7.08 33.18 5.87
C LEU A 239 -7.54 32.24 4.75
N SER A 240 -6.79 32.18 3.64
CA SER A 240 -7.03 31.25 2.53
C SER A 240 -6.25 29.94 2.66
N ALA A 241 -5.52 29.73 3.75
CA ALA A 241 -4.77 28.50 3.96
C ALA A 241 -5.73 27.31 4.06
N LYS A 242 -5.30 26.16 3.55
CA LYS A 242 -6.04 24.90 3.75
C LYS A 242 -6.14 24.51 5.24
N TRP A 243 -5.20 25.03 6.03
CA TRP A 243 -4.98 24.71 7.42
C TRP A 243 -5.88 25.52 8.37
N LYS A 244 -6.05 25.04 9.60
CA LYS A 244 -6.76 25.76 10.67
C LYS A 244 -5.88 26.85 11.28
N CYS A 245 -5.61 27.89 10.50
CA CYS A 245 -4.80 29.03 10.91
C CYS A 245 -5.66 30.29 11.12
N TYR A 246 -5.15 31.22 11.93
CA TYR A 246 -5.80 32.48 12.25
C TYR A 246 -4.83 33.65 12.00
N TRP A 247 -5.32 34.73 11.43
CA TRP A 247 -4.55 35.96 11.28
C TRP A 247 -4.70 36.84 12.53
N CYS A 248 -3.59 37.24 13.16
CA CYS A 248 -3.58 38.24 14.23
C CYS A 248 -3.26 39.64 13.66
N PRO A 249 -4.21 40.56 13.53
CA PRO A 249 -3.97 41.88 12.94
C PRO A 249 -2.91 42.70 13.69
N ARG A 250 -2.92 42.64 15.03
CA ARG A 250 -1.98 43.39 15.88
C ARG A 250 -0.53 42.94 15.73
N ARG A 251 -0.33 41.62 15.56
CA ARG A 251 1.02 41.03 15.40
C ARG A 251 1.45 40.96 13.94
N SER A 252 0.53 41.22 13.01
CA SER A 252 0.73 41.00 11.57
C SER A 252 1.30 39.61 11.28
N SER A 253 0.79 38.59 12.00
CA SER A 253 1.31 37.22 11.94
C SER A 253 0.17 36.21 11.89
N CYS A 254 0.44 35.08 11.23
CA CYS A 254 -0.46 33.93 11.18
C CYS A 254 -0.11 32.96 12.32
N VAL A 255 -1.12 32.48 13.05
CA VAL A 255 -0.97 31.62 14.25
C VAL A 255 -1.86 30.40 14.15
N SER A 256 -1.51 29.36 14.91
CA SER A 256 -2.28 28.11 15.01
C SER A 256 -3.39 28.19 16.05
N ASN A 257 -3.24 29.04 17.07
CA ASN A 257 -4.22 29.24 18.14
C ASN A 257 -4.66 30.71 18.26
N VAL A 258 -5.97 30.95 18.20
CA VAL A 258 -6.56 32.29 18.28
C VAL A 258 -6.23 33.03 19.60
N THR A 259 -6.00 32.31 20.70
CA THR A 259 -5.66 32.91 22.00
C THR A 259 -4.31 33.62 21.97
N GLU A 260 -3.41 33.24 21.05
CA GLU A 260 -2.13 33.95 20.84
C GLU A 260 -2.32 35.39 20.34
N CYS A 261 -3.47 35.71 19.75
CA CYS A 261 -3.82 37.07 19.35
C CYS A 261 -4.22 37.93 20.57
N GLU A 262 -4.85 37.32 21.59
CA GLU A 262 -5.41 38.01 22.76
C GLU A 262 -4.36 38.29 23.85
N ASN A 263 -3.32 37.44 23.97
CA ASN A 263 -2.19 37.62 24.89
C ASN A 263 -1.32 38.86 24.61
N SER A 264 -1.75 39.76 23.73
CA SER A 264 -1.15 41.08 23.47
C SER A 264 -1.73 42.21 24.33
N VAL A 265 -2.61 41.90 25.30
CA VAL A 265 -3.12 42.88 26.28
C VAL A 265 -2.58 42.59 27.67
N GLN A 266 -1.30 42.86 27.89
CA GLN A 266 -0.84 43.44 29.15
C GLN A 266 0.25 44.47 28.83
N ILE A 267 -0.17 45.73 28.80
CA ILE A 267 0.71 46.87 29.04
C ILE A 267 0.22 47.44 30.37
N THR A 268 1.16 47.43 31.34
CA THR A 268 1.23 48.20 32.60
C THR A 268 0.21 49.32 32.79
#